data_AF-M9LR66-F1
#
_entry.id   AF-M9LR66-F1
#
_cell.length_a   1.000
_cell.length_b   1.000
_cell.length_c   1.000
_cell.angle_alpha   90.00
_cell.angle_beta   90.00
_cell.angle_gamma   90.00
#
_symmetry.space_group_name_H-M   'P 1'
#
loop_
_entity.id
_entity.type
_entity.pdbx_description
1 polymer ?
#
loop_
_entity_poly.entity_id
_entity_poly.type
_entity_poly.pdbx_seq_one_letter_code
_entity_poly.pdbx_strand_id
1 'polypeptide(L)'
;MLENKVLYSEKVKDLCKVFDVDLSVLKKDVPEEDWDEDFFLIDKCDFFKKEICINNRFISKESPYKEKIHWIDIFPMAIPIEGRFPQLEIFYMPDDKHGLNPLYFQEEKKFLNVLSKLWAYSSIYLESSIFRDTELLHEMQEHEQFQSTNQLYSKESIVTIDEWKVLEYLLALSFKNQIYTCIYFTDLRIIAWIGSLGATLYICDKEQENFVRTICTTEGLYLLK
;
A
#
# COMPACT_ATOMS: atom_id res chain seq x y z
N MET A 1 3.85 27.97 0.34
CA MET A 1 3.17 27.12 1.36
C MET A 1 1.64 27.14 1.22
N LEU A 2 0.98 28.30 1.07
CA LEU A 2 -0.50 28.33 0.94
C LEU A 2 -1.01 27.69 -0.36
N GLU A 3 -0.36 27.96 -1.51
CA GLU A 3 -0.75 27.41 -2.82
C GLU A 3 -0.63 25.88 -2.89
N ASN A 4 0.47 25.31 -2.38
CA ASN A 4 0.66 23.85 -2.35
C ASN A 4 -0.40 23.14 -1.49
N LYS A 5 -0.86 23.76 -0.39
CA LYS A 5 -1.95 23.20 0.43
C LYS A 5 -3.30 23.21 -0.30
N VAL A 6 -3.56 24.23 -1.11
CA VAL A 6 -4.79 24.31 -1.93
C VAL A 6 -4.78 23.23 -3.01
N LEU A 7 -3.68 23.11 -3.75
CA LEU A 7 -3.54 22.10 -4.82
C LEU A 7 -3.64 20.67 -4.27
N TYR A 8 -3.01 20.41 -3.11
CA TYR A 8 -3.15 19.13 -2.40
C TYR A 8 -4.60 18.85 -2.02
N SER A 9 -5.32 19.84 -1.46
CA SER A 9 -6.72 19.69 -1.08
C SER A 9 -7.64 19.40 -2.28
N GLU A 10 -7.39 20.01 -3.44
CA GLU A 10 -8.13 19.74 -4.67
C GLU A 10 -7.88 18.31 -5.17
N LYS A 11 -6.61 17.89 -5.24
CA LYS A 11 -6.22 16.54 -5.63
C LYS A 11 -6.86 15.47 -4.72
N VAL A 12 -6.83 15.69 -3.40
CA VAL A 12 -7.49 14.81 -2.42
C VAL A 12 -8.99 14.72 -2.67
N LYS A 13 -9.67 15.86 -2.92
CA LYS A 13 -11.11 15.85 -3.22
C LYS A 13 -11.44 15.08 -4.49
N ASP A 14 -10.61 15.19 -5.51
CA ASP A 14 -10.83 14.48 -6.78
C ASP A 14 -10.59 12.98 -6.63
N LEU A 15 -9.54 12.57 -5.93
CA LEU A 15 -9.32 11.14 -5.62
C LEU A 15 -10.47 10.57 -4.77
N CYS A 16 -10.95 11.31 -3.76
CA CYS A 16 -12.12 10.89 -2.98
C CYS A 16 -13.35 10.61 -3.86
N LYS A 17 -13.61 11.44 -4.88
CA LYS A 17 -14.71 11.20 -5.83
C LYS A 17 -14.47 9.96 -6.68
N VAL A 18 -13.24 9.73 -7.15
CA VAL A 18 -12.90 8.56 -7.96
C VAL A 18 -13.17 7.26 -7.18
N PHE A 19 -12.79 7.23 -5.90
CA PHE A 19 -12.85 6.02 -5.07
C PHE A 19 -14.09 5.91 -4.17
N ASP A 20 -15.06 6.81 -4.32
CA ASP A 20 -16.25 6.91 -3.44
C ASP A 20 -15.89 6.96 -1.94
N VAL A 21 -14.81 7.69 -1.60
CA VAL A 21 -14.33 7.83 -0.22
C VAL A 21 -14.87 9.12 0.40
N ASP A 22 -15.64 8.97 1.46
CA ASP A 22 -16.05 10.07 2.33
C ASP A 22 -15.07 10.18 3.51
N LEU A 23 -14.19 11.20 3.46
CA LEU A 23 -13.24 11.50 4.52
C LEU A 23 -13.92 11.85 5.85
N SER A 24 -15.13 12.43 5.83
CA SER A 24 -15.84 12.75 7.07
C SER A 24 -16.26 11.48 7.82
N VAL A 25 -16.60 10.43 7.08
CA VAL A 25 -16.93 9.11 7.64
C VAL A 25 -15.70 8.44 8.21
N LEU A 26 -14.53 8.57 7.57
CA LEU A 26 -13.27 8.06 8.11
C LEU A 26 -12.84 8.82 9.37
N LYS A 27 -13.00 10.15 9.40
CA LYS A 27 -12.61 11.00 10.53
C LYS A 27 -13.53 10.89 11.75
N LYS A 28 -14.80 10.51 11.58
CA LYS A 28 -15.84 10.64 12.61
C LYS A 28 -15.48 10.03 13.98
N ASP A 29 -14.70 8.96 14.00
CA ASP A 29 -14.36 8.20 15.20
C ASP A 29 -12.84 8.21 15.51
N VAL A 30 -12.06 9.01 14.79
CA VAL A 30 -10.59 9.11 14.97
C VAL A 30 -10.29 10.31 15.85
N PRO A 31 -9.57 10.15 16.98
CA PRO A 31 -9.07 11.29 17.75
C PRO A 31 -8.31 12.26 16.86
N GLU A 32 -8.46 13.58 17.08
CA GLU A 32 -7.79 14.59 16.23
C GLU A 32 -6.26 14.41 16.22
N GLU A 33 -5.70 13.93 17.32
CA GLU A 33 -4.27 13.63 17.49
C GLU A 33 -3.77 12.43 16.68
N ASP A 34 -4.67 11.51 16.32
CA ASP A 34 -4.35 10.32 15.52
C ASP A 34 -4.57 10.54 14.01
N TRP A 35 -5.10 11.70 13.61
CA TRP A 35 -5.32 12.03 12.20
C TRP A 35 -4.16 12.87 11.64
N ASP A 36 -3.27 12.24 10.87
CA ASP A 36 -2.25 12.98 10.11
C ASP A 36 -2.89 13.64 8.87
N GLU A 37 -2.93 14.97 8.85
CA GLU A 37 -3.44 15.76 7.72
C GLU A 37 -2.45 15.83 6.54
N ASP A 38 -1.18 15.52 6.79
CA ASP A 38 -0.17 15.60 5.76
C ASP A 38 -0.19 14.39 4.82
N PHE A 39 -0.81 13.29 5.27
CA PHE A 39 -1.06 12.09 4.51
C PHE A 39 -2.53 11.96 4.12
N PHE A 40 -2.78 11.56 2.89
CA PHE A 40 -4.14 11.31 2.41
C PHE A 40 -4.65 9.98 2.93
N LEU A 41 -4.16 8.83 2.42
CA LEU A 41 -4.67 7.51 2.81
C LEU A 41 -3.58 6.49 3.15
N ILE A 42 -2.30 6.77 2.93
CA ILE A 42 -1.22 5.80 3.16
C ILE A 42 -1.19 5.19 4.57
N ASP A 43 -1.52 5.98 5.58
CA ASP A 43 -1.58 5.62 7.01
C ASP A 43 -3.01 5.24 7.47
N LYS A 44 -3.97 5.16 6.54
CA LYS A 44 -5.42 5.08 6.85
C LYS A 44 -6.07 3.76 6.46
N CYS A 45 -5.29 2.76 6.07
CA CYS A 45 -5.77 1.44 5.67
C CYS A 45 -6.68 0.80 6.75
N ASP A 46 -6.30 0.90 8.02
CA ASP A 46 -7.06 0.27 9.11
C ASP A 46 -8.42 0.93 9.35
N PHE A 47 -8.59 2.21 9.01
CA PHE A 47 -9.89 2.87 9.05
C PHE A 47 -10.87 2.35 7.98
N PHE A 48 -10.37 1.71 6.93
CA PHE A 48 -11.24 1.03 5.95
C PHE A 48 -11.73 -0.33 6.48
N LYS A 49 -10.89 -1.02 7.26
CA LYS A 49 -11.20 -2.31 7.90
C LYS A 49 -12.07 -2.15 9.16
N LYS A 50 -11.88 -1.03 9.86
CA LYS A 50 -12.39 -0.66 11.20
C LYS A 50 -12.21 -1.75 12.25
N GLU A 51 -10.97 -2.20 12.39
CA GLU A 51 -10.44 -2.67 13.66
C GLU A 51 -9.74 -1.48 14.31
N ILE A 52 -10.35 -0.88 15.33
CA ILE A 52 -9.75 0.28 16.02
C ILE A 52 -9.12 -0.23 17.32
N CYS A 53 -7.83 0.02 17.50
CA CYS A 53 -7.13 -0.28 18.75
C CYS A 53 -7.30 0.89 19.72
N ILE A 54 -8.18 0.74 20.72
CA ILE A 54 -8.31 1.72 21.81
C ILE A 54 -7.80 1.04 23.09
N ASN A 55 -6.78 1.63 23.73
CA ASN A 55 -6.19 1.09 24.96
C ASN A 55 -5.73 -0.39 24.84
N ASN A 56 -5.02 -0.74 23.77
CA ASN A 56 -4.57 -2.12 23.47
C ASN A 56 -5.72 -3.15 23.31
N ARG A 57 -6.92 -2.71 22.92
CA ARG A 57 -8.04 -3.59 22.57
C ARG A 57 -8.59 -3.26 21.19
N PHE A 58 -8.66 -4.26 20.33
CA PHE A 58 -9.33 -4.17 19.04
C PHE A 58 -10.84 -4.18 19.23
N ILE A 59 -11.49 -3.09 18.81
CA ILE A 59 -12.94 -3.00 18.71
C ILE A 59 -13.26 -3.05 17.22
N SER A 60 -13.96 -4.10 16.79
CA SER A 60 -14.49 -4.14 15.43
C SER A 60 -15.74 -3.27 15.34
N LYS A 61 -15.71 -2.26 14.47
CA LYS A 61 -16.87 -1.45 14.13
C LYS A 61 -17.18 -1.63 12.66
N GLU A 62 -18.43 -1.45 12.28
CA GLU A 62 -18.82 -1.58 10.88
C GLU A 62 -18.29 -0.39 10.06
N SER A 63 -17.43 -0.70 9.08
CA SER A 63 -16.97 0.25 8.07
C SER A 63 -17.79 0.07 6.80
N PRO A 64 -18.31 1.15 6.19
CA PRO A 64 -18.98 1.02 4.89
C PRO A 64 -18.03 0.54 3.79
N TYR A 65 -16.72 0.64 4.00
CA TYR A 65 -15.69 0.23 3.05
C TYR A 65 -15.22 -1.22 3.22
N LYS A 66 -15.55 -1.88 4.34
CA LYS A 66 -15.01 -3.20 4.70
C LYS A 66 -15.27 -4.27 3.63
N GLU A 67 -16.47 -4.27 3.06
CA GLU A 67 -16.88 -5.25 2.05
C GLU A 67 -16.10 -5.16 0.74
N LYS A 68 -15.41 -4.04 0.52
CA LYS A 68 -14.58 -3.77 -0.67
C LYS A 68 -13.09 -3.97 -0.42
N ILE A 69 -12.70 -4.29 0.82
CA ILE A 69 -11.32 -4.58 1.18
C ILE A 69 -10.99 -6.03 0.86
N HIS A 70 -9.82 -6.21 0.25
CA HIS A 70 -9.25 -7.48 -0.13
C HIS A 70 -7.76 -7.49 0.22
N TRP A 71 -7.14 -8.65 0.31
CA TRP A 71 -5.69 -8.77 0.44
C TRP A 71 -5.13 -9.72 -0.61
N ILE A 72 -3.96 -9.39 -1.15
CA ILE A 72 -3.18 -10.27 -2.00
C ILE A 72 -2.20 -11.04 -1.11
N ASP A 73 -2.22 -12.36 -1.22
CA ASP A 73 -1.40 -13.26 -0.40
C ASP A 73 -0.85 -14.43 -1.24
N ILE A 74 0.22 -15.05 -0.76
CA ILE A 74 0.78 -16.29 -1.29
C ILE A 74 -0.10 -17.50 -0.93
N PHE A 75 -0.92 -17.39 0.14
CA PHE A 75 -1.85 -18.45 0.54
C PHE A 75 -3.26 -18.24 -0.01
N PRO A 76 -3.96 -19.32 -0.38
CA PRO A 76 -5.35 -19.24 -0.86
C PRO A 76 -6.38 -19.00 0.26
N MET A 77 -5.97 -19.07 1.53
CA MET A 77 -6.83 -18.87 2.70
C MET A 77 -5.99 -18.36 3.87
N ALA A 78 -6.62 -17.59 4.77
CA ALA A 78 -5.99 -17.20 6.03
C ALA A 78 -5.59 -18.45 6.83
N ILE A 79 -4.36 -18.46 7.36
CA ILE A 79 -3.88 -19.51 8.25
C ILE A 79 -4.49 -19.24 9.64
N PRO A 80 -5.41 -20.09 10.15
CA PRO A 80 -6.21 -19.74 11.33
C PRO A 80 -5.45 -19.89 12.65
N ILE A 81 -4.24 -20.45 12.63
CA ILE A 81 -3.45 -20.73 13.84
C ILE A 81 -2.06 -20.14 13.63
N GLU A 82 -1.79 -19.06 14.36
CA GLU A 82 -0.50 -18.38 14.41
C GLU A 82 0.61 -19.37 14.83
N GLY A 83 1.78 -19.28 14.19
CA GLY A 83 2.90 -20.17 14.45
C GLY A 83 2.70 -21.63 14.01
N ARG A 84 1.56 -21.95 13.36
CA ARG A 84 1.44 -23.21 12.62
C ARG A 84 2.09 -22.95 11.26
N PHE A 85 3.31 -23.47 11.10
CA PHE A 85 4.18 -23.32 9.92
C PHE A 85 4.98 -21.99 9.83
N PRO A 86 5.80 -21.63 10.83
CA PRO A 86 6.71 -20.48 10.74
C PRO A 86 7.73 -20.62 9.58
N GLN A 87 7.92 -21.85 9.07
CA GLN A 87 8.73 -22.14 7.90
C GLN A 87 8.11 -21.62 6.58
N LEU A 88 6.82 -21.31 6.58
CA LEU A 88 6.10 -20.76 5.44
C LEU A 88 6.00 -19.23 5.49
N GLU A 89 6.35 -18.62 6.63
CA GLU A 89 6.42 -17.17 6.75
C GLU A 89 7.73 -16.67 6.14
N ILE A 90 7.61 -15.88 5.08
CA ILE A 90 8.74 -15.42 4.28
C ILE A 90 8.95 -13.94 4.60
N PHE A 91 10.05 -13.64 5.29
CA PHE A 91 10.44 -12.27 5.65
C PHE A 91 11.82 -11.93 5.10
N TYR A 92 12.02 -10.66 4.78
CA TYR A 92 13.32 -10.14 4.40
C TYR A 92 14.24 -10.05 5.62
N MET A 93 15.45 -10.59 5.52
CA MET A 93 16.49 -10.47 6.56
C MET A 93 17.72 -9.77 5.98
N PRO A 94 18.12 -8.58 6.46
CA PRO A 94 19.27 -7.86 5.92
C PRO A 94 20.59 -8.64 5.94
N ASP A 95 20.81 -9.49 6.95
CA ASP A 95 22.03 -10.27 7.12
C ASP A 95 21.99 -11.67 6.48
N ASP A 96 20.82 -12.09 5.96
CA ASP A 96 20.53 -13.38 5.32
C ASP A 96 21.23 -14.59 5.93
N LYS A 97 21.36 -14.64 7.27
CA LYS A 97 22.13 -15.69 7.98
C LYS A 97 21.71 -17.12 7.62
N HIS A 98 20.49 -17.29 7.12
CA HIS A 98 19.87 -18.56 6.78
C HIS A 98 19.70 -18.81 5.28
N GLY A 99 20.10 -17.87 4.41
CA GLY A 99 19.98 -18.01 2.95
C GLY A 99 18.53 -18.05 2.46
N LEU A 100 17.63 -17.33 3.14
CA LEU A 100 16.19 -17.31 2.86
C LEU A 100 15.79 -16.14 1.95
N ASN A 101 16.63 -15.12 1.80
CA ASN A 101 16.34 -13.99 0.91
C ASN A 101 16.08 -14.39 -0.56
N PRO A 102 16.76 -15.41 -1.15
CA PRO A 102 16.40 -15.88 -2.49
C PRO A 102 14.94 -16.33 -2.63
N LEU A 103 14.36 -16.95 -1.59
CA LEU A 103 12.95 -17.34 -1.58
C LEU A 103 12.05 -16.11 -1.44
N TYR A 104 12.42 -15.17 -0.56
CA TYR A 104 11.74 -13.89 -0.43
C TYR A 104 11.66 -13.14 -1.77
N PHE A 105 12.78 -13.00 -2.49
CA PHE A 105 12.80 -12.29 -3.77
C PHE A 105 12.01 -13.00 -4.88
N GLN A 106 11.87 -14.33 -4.81
CA GLN A 106 11.00 -15.06 -5.73
C GLN A 106 9.52 -14.70 -5.50
N GLU A 107 9.09 -14.62 -4.24
CA GLU A 107 7.73 -14.19 -3.90
C GLU A 107 7.52 -12.71 -4.19
N GLU A 108 8.46 -11.82 -3.83
CA GLU A 108 8.42 -10.38 -4.11
C GLU A 108 8.18 -10.13 -5.61
N LYS A 109 8.86 -10.89 -6.47
CA LYS A 109 8.68 -10.79 -7.92
C LYS A 109 7.25 -11.08 -8.38
N LYS A 110 6.53 -12.00 -7.74
CA LYS A 110 5.13 -12.27 -8.08
C LYS A 110 4.24 -11.07 -7.76
N PHE A 111 4.45 -10.43 -6.60
CA PHE A 111 3.72 -9.22 -6.24
C PHE A 111 4.03 -8.06 -7.19
N LEU A 112 5.31 -7.86 -7.55
CA LEU A 112 5.72 -6.87 -8.55
C LEU A 112 5.07 -7.15 -9.93
N ASN A 113 4.96 -8.42 -10.33
CA ASN A 113 4.29 -8.82 -11.57
C ASN A 113 2.77 -8.58 -11.55
N VAL A 114 2.13 -8.66 -10.38
CA VAL A 114 0.71 -8.28 -10.23
C VAL A 114 0.57 -6.77 -10.36
N LEU A 115 1.36 -6.00 -9.62
CA LEU A 115 1.29 -4.54 -9.60
C LEU A 115 1.67 -3.91 -10.95
N SER A 116 2.67 -4.44 -11.66
CA SER A 116 3.02 -3.99 -13.01
C SER A 116 1.89 -4.22 -14.01
N LYS A 117 1.19 -5.36 -13.93
CA LYS A 117 0.01 -5.59 -14.77
C LYS A 117 -1.10 -4.62 -14.45
N LEU A 118 -1.41 -4.37 -13.17
CA LEU A 118 -2.42 -3.37 -12.80
C LEU A 118 -2.04 -1.98 -13.30
N TRP A 119 -0.77 -1.61 -13.18
CA TRP A 119 -0.25 -0.33 -13.67
C TRP A 119 -0.36 -0.19 -15.19
N ALA A 120 -0.18 -1.27 -15.96
CA ALA A 120 -0.36 -1.25 -17.41
C ALA A 120 -1.78 -0.88 -17.87
N TYR A 121 -2.78 -0.99 -16.98
CA TYR A 121 -4.19 -0.69 -17.28
C TYR A 121 -4.71 0.56 -16.54
N SER A 122 -3.85 1.31 -15.85
CA SER A 122 -4.29 2.48 -15.11
C SER A 122 -3.21 3.53 -14.94
N SER A 123 -3.63 4.77 -15.11
CA SER A 123 -2.95 5.93 -14.54
C SER A 123 -2.86 5.76 -13.02
N ILE A 124 -1.75 6.18 -12.42
CA ILE A 124 -1.53 6.07 -10.98
C ILE A 124 -1.19 7.41 -10.35
N TYR A 125 -1.69 7.59 -9.13
CA TYR A 125 -1.11 8.49 -8.16
C TYR A 125 -0.44 7.68 -7.07
N LEU A 126 0.59 8.25 -6.45
CA LEU A 126 1.39 7.58 -5.44
C LEU A 126 1.62 8.46 -4.23
N GLU A 127 1.44 7.87 -3.05
CA GLU A 127 1.84 8.42 -1.77
C GLU A 127 2.84 7.46 -1.11
N SER A 128 3.89 7.99 -0.50
CA SER A 128 4.95 7.17 0.12
C SER A 128 5.50 7.83 1.37
N SER A 129 5.88 7.06 2.39
CA SER A 129 6.52 7.61 3.60
C SER A 129 8.00 7.93 3.42
N ILE A 130 8.60 7.65 2.25
CA ILE A 130 10.04 7.80 1.97
C ILE A 130 10.59 9.21 2.26
N PHE A 131 9.75 10.25 2.17
CA PHE A 131 10.16 11.64 2.40
C PHE A 131 10.09 12.08 3.86
N ARG A 132 9.48 11.27 4.74
CA ARG A 132 9.31 11.59 6.18
C ARG A 132 10.20 10.77 7.09
N ASP A 133 10.62 9.60 6.64
CA ASP A 133 11.38 8.71 7.47
C ASP A 133 12.84 9.18 7.53
N THR A 134 13.17 9.93 8.58
CA THR A 134 14.53 10.43 8.81
C THR A 134 15.50 9.32 9.22
N GLU A 135 14.98 8.13 9.54
CA GLU A 135 15.75 6.95 9.95
C GLU A 135 15.99 5.96 8.81
N LEU A 136 15.76 6.36 7.55
CA LEU A 136 16.16 5.53 6.42
C LEU A 136 17.66 5.22 6.52
N LEU A 137 17.98 3.93 6.43
CA LEU A 137 19.34 3.42 6.50
C LEU A 137 20.24 4.22 5.54
N HIS A 138 21.41 4.64 6.00
CA HIS A 138 22.38 5.42 5.22
C HIS A 138 22.64 4.80 3.83
N GLU A 139 22.65 3.47 3.76
CA GLU A 139 22.81 2.70 2.52
C GLU A 139 21.71 2.98 1.48
N MET A 140 20.48 3.24 1.92
CA MET A 140 19.37 3.58 1.03
C MET A 140 19.56 4.96 0.42
N GLN A 141 20.10 5.92 1.17
CA GLN A 141 20.30 7.29 0.71
C GLN A 141 21.36 7.42 -0.39
N GLU A 142 22.32 6.48 -0.42
CA GLU A 142 23.37 6.40 -1.44
C GLU A 142 22.90 5.74 -2.74
N HIS A 143 21.73 5.10 -2.74
CA HIS A 143 21.20 4.42 -3.91
C HIS A 143 20.75 5.43 -4.99
N GLU A 144 21.14 5.24 -6.25
CA GLU A 144 20.84 6.18 -7.35
C GLU A 144 19.34 6.47 -7.47
N GLN A 145 18.51 5.42 -7.36
CA GLN A 145 17.05 5.52 -7.43
C GLN A 145 16.46 6.29 -6.24
N PHE A 146 17.12 6.35 -5.09
CA PHE A 146 16.65 7.12 -3.94
C PHE A 146 16.60 8.61 -4.26
N GLN A 147 17.64 9.14 -4.90
CA GLN A 147 17.71 10.57 -5.22
C GLN A 147 16.63 10.98 -6.21
N SER A 148 16.44 10.20 -7.28
CA SER A 148 15.36 10.42 -8.26
C SER A 148 13.99 10.35 -7.61
N THR A 149 13.79 9.38 -6.71
CA THR A 149 12.51 9.19 -6.01
C THR A 149 12.23 10.33 -5.02
N ASN A 150 13.23 10.71 -4.21
CA ASN A 150 13.10 11.79 -3.23
C ASN A 150 12.80 13.14 -3.90
N GLN A 151 13.36 13.40 -5.09
CA GLN A 151 13.05 14.60 -5.87
C GLN A 151 11.58 14.68 -6.29
N LEU A 152 10.92 13.55 -6.59
CA LEU A 152 9.50 13.53 -6.93
C LEU A 152 8.63 14.07 -5.79
N TYR A 153 8.97 13.72 -4.55
CA TYR A 153 8.23 14.11 -3.35
C TYR A 153 8.65 15.47 -2.77
N SER A 154 9.60 16.16 -3.40
CA SER A 154 10.11 17.46 -2.89
C SER A 154 9.07 18.60 -2.89
N LYS A 155 7.96 18.45 -3.62
CA LYS A 155 6.96 19.51 -3.81
C LYS A 155 5.55 19.11 -3.37
N GLU A 156 5.21 17.83 -3.48
CA GLU A 156 3.86 17.30 -3.28
C GLU A 156 3.95 15.91 -2.62
N SER A 157 3.02 15.60 -1.70
CA SER A 157 2.94 14.29 -1.04
C SER A 157 2.29 13.21 -1.91
N ILE A 158 1.49 13.61 -2.91
CA ILE A 158 0.86 12.72 -3.89
C ILE A 158 1.38 13.05 -5.28
N VAL A 159 2.14 12.14 -5.87
CA VAL A 159 2.84 12.33 -7.15
C VAL A 159 2.30 11.38 -8.21
N THR A 160 2.54 11.70 -9.48
CA THR A 160 2.35 10.78 -10.60
C THR A 160 3.69 10.14 -10.97
N ILE A 161 3.68 8.88 -11.41
CA ILE A 161 4.88 8.17 -11.84
C ILE A 161 4.62 7.50 -13.19
N ASP A 162 5.48 7.82 -14.15
CA ASP A 162 5.44 7.27 -15.51
C ASP A 162 6.58 6.24 -15.75
N GLU A 163 7.52 6.12 -14.81
CA GLU A 163 8.67 5.22 -14.90
C GLU A 163 8.53 4.03 -13.96
N TRP A 164 8.41 2.82 -14.52
CA TRP A 164 8.29 1.58 -13.74
C TRP A 164 9.40 1.42 -12.73
N LYS A 165 10.63 1.73 -13.13
CA LYS A 165 11.83 1.49 -12.32
C LYS A 165 11.81 2.26 -11.00
N VAL A 166 11.18 3.44 -10.99
CA VAL A 166 10.98 4.24 -9.78
C VAL A 166 9.91 3.62 -8.89
N LEU A 167 8.78 3.21 -9.48
CA LEU A 167 7.71 2.53 -8.75
C LEU A 167 8.19 1.20 -8.16
N GLU A 168 8.87 0.37 -8.94
CA GLU A 168 9.46 -0.90 -8.54
C GLU A 168 10.41 -0.74 -7.35
N TYR A 169 11.23 0.31 -7.34
CA TYR A 169 12.09 0.64 -6.21
C TYR A 169 11.26 0.92 -4.93
N LEU A 170 10.25 1.78 -5.00
CA LEU A 170 9.36 2.08 -3.87
C LEU A 170 8.63 0.83 -3.36
N LEU A 171 8.13 0.00 -4.26
CA LEU A 171 7.46 -1.25 -3.92
C LEU A 171 8.41 -2.22 -3.21
N ALA A 172 9.63 -2.39 -3.71
CA ALA A 172 10.63 -3.26 -3.09
C ALA A 172 11.00 -2.77 -1.66
N LEU A 173 11.06 -1.46 -1.44
CA LEU A 173 11.26 -0.91 -0.09
C LEU A 173 10.05 -1.19 0.81
N SER A 174 8.83 -1.04 0.28
CA SER A 174 7.61 -1.31 1.04
C SER A 174 7.43 -2.77 1.40
N PHE A 175 7.72 -3.71 0.50
CA PHE A 175 7.64 -5.13 0.83
C PHE A 175 8.62 -5.54 1.94
N LYS A 176 9.74 -4.83 2.06
CA LYS A 176 10.76 -5.02 3.11
C LYS A 176 10.43 -4.28 4.41
N ASN A 177 9.25 -3.65 4.50
CA ASN A 177 8.83 -2.82 5.63
C ASN A 177 9.77 -1.66 5.94
N GLN A 178 10.45 -1.12 4.93
CA GLN A 178 11.33 0.04 5.10
C GLN A 178 10.56 1.36 4.91
N ILE A 179 9.49 1.35 4.13
CA ILE A 179 8.59 2.49 3.91
C ILE A 179 7.16 2.00 3.71
N TYR A 180 6.18 2.88 3.84
CA TYR A 180 4.82 2.62 3.40
C TYR A 180 4.61 3.24 2.02
N THR A 181 3.84 2.57 1.17
CA THR A 181 3.46 3.06 -0.15
C THR A 181 1.98 2.79 -0.40
N CYS A 182 1.27 3.82 -0.86
CA CYS A 182 -0.13 3.74 -1.25
C CYS A 182 -0.30 4.17 -2.70
N ILE A 183 -0.82 3.26 -3.53
CA ILE A 183 -1.03 3.46 -4.97
C ILE A 183 -2.51 3.65 -5.25
N TYR A 184 -2.84 4.67 -6.02
CA TYR A 184 -4.20 4.99 -6.45
C TYR A 184 -4.34 4.70 -7.95
N PHE A 185 -4.84 3.52 -8.33
CA PHE A 185 -5.12 3.15 -9.71
C PHE A 185 -6.47 3.75 -10.13
N THR A 186 -6.45 4.92 -10.78
CA THR A 186 -7.67 5.69 -11.04
C THR A 186 -8.60 5.10 -12.08
N ASP A 187 -8.07 4.50 -13.15
CA ASP A 187 -8.88 3.92 -14.22
C ASP A 187 -9.52 2.59 -13.78
N LEU A 188 -8.82 1.83 -12.93
CA LEU A 188 -9.34 0.61 -12.32
C LEU A 188 -10.14 0.88 -11.05
N ARG A 189 -10.10 2.11 -10.51
CA ARG A 189 -10.73 2.50 -9.23
C ARG A 189 -10.32 1.59 -8.06
N ILE A 190 -9.01 1.33 -7.96
CA ILE A 190 -8.39 0.54 -6.89
C ILE A 190 -7.43 1.40 -6.08
N ILE A 191 -7.46 1.25 -4.75
CA ILE A 191 -6.42 1.75 -3.84
C ILE A 191 -5.63 0.54 -3.35
N ALA A 192 -4.30 0.61 -3.39
CA ALA A 192 -3.41 -0.45 -2.93
C ALA A 192 -2.45 0.06 -1.85
N TRP A 193 -2.52 -0.52 -0.66
CA TRP A 193 -1.55 -0.31 0.41
C TRP A 193 -0.55 -1.46 0.42
N ILE A 194 0.73 -1.12 0.31
CA ILE A 194 1.82 -2.08 0.16
C ILE A 194 2.61 -2.19 1.46
N GLY A 195 2.85 -3.42 1.91
CA GLY A 195 3.64 -3.69 3.11
C GLY A 195 3.78 -5.18 3.39
N SER A 196 4.84 -5.56 4.11
CA SER A 196 5.09 -6.91 4.66
C SER A 196 4.92 -8.04 3.64
N LEU A 197 5.54 -7.92 2.46
CA LEU A 197 5.39 -8.87 1.34
C LEU A 197 3.90 -9.19 1.03
N GLY A 198 3.07 -8.15 1.03
CA GLY A 198 1.65 -8.23 0.79
C GLY A 198 1.08 -6.92 0.25
N ALA A 199 -0.19 -6.97 -0.18
CA ALA A 199 -0.92 -5.78 -0.58
C ALA A 199 -2.38 -5.85 -0.09
N THR A 200 -2.83 -4.82 0.61
CA THR A 200 -4.26 -4.62 0.88
C THR A 200 -4.85 -3.78 -0.24
N LEU A 201 -5.97 -4.21 -0.79
CA LEU A 201 -6.67 -3.52 -1.88
C LEU A 201 -8.05 -3.06 -1.42
N TYR A 202 -8.40 -1.82 -1.72
CA TYR A 202 -9.79 -1.37 -1.75
C TYR A 202 -10.24 -1.31 -3.22
N ILE A 203 -11.24 -2.09 -3.58
CA ILE A 203 -11.73 -2.23 -4.96
C ILE A 203 -13.16 -1.68 -5.03
N CYS A 204 -13.35 -0.59 -5.79
CA CYS A 204 -14.67 0.06 -5.85
C CYS A 204 -15.73 -0.79 -6.53
N ASP A 205 -15.33 -1.48 -7.61
CA ASP A 205 -16.21 -2.14 -8.56
C ASP A 205 -15.99 -3.65 -8.59
N LYS A 206 -17.08 -4.42 -8.52
CA LYS A 206 -17.02 -5.89 -8.48
C LYS A 206 -16.43 -6.52 -9.74
N GLU A 207 -16.55 -5.87 -10.90
CA GLU A 207 -15.92 -6.32 -12.14
C GLU A 207 -14.38 -6.31 -12.01
N GLN A 208 -13.83 -5.30 -11.34
CA GLN A 208 -12.40 -5.15 -11.11
C GLN A 208 -11.88 -6.20 -10.14
N GLU A 209 -12.69 -6.67 -9.20
CA GLU A 209 -12.34 -7.78 -8.30
C GLU A 209 -11.98 -9.05 -9.09
N ASN A 210 -12.80 -9.43 -10.08
CA ASN A 210 -12.54 -10.62 -10.91
C ASN A 210 -11.31 -10.45 -11.80
N PHE A 211 -11.11 -9.24 -12.32
CA PHE A 211 -9.93 -8.90 -13.11
C PHE A 211 -8.63 -9.03 -12.28
N VAL A 212 -8.60 -8.41 -11.10
CA VAL A 212 -7.46 -8.49 -10.16
C VAL A 212 -7.23 -9.93 -9.72
N ARG A 213 -8.28 -10.68 -9.39
CA ARG A 213 -8.20 -12.10 -9.01
C ARG A 213 -7.56 -12.94 -10.12
N THR A 214 -7.90 -12.67 -11.37
CA THR A 214 -7.30 -13.33 -12.53
C THR A 214 -5.80 -13.01 -12.62
N ILE A 215 -5.42 -11.73 -12.50
CA ILE A 215 -4.00 -11.33 -12.50
C ILE A 215 -3.24 -12.03 -11.35
N CYS A 216 -3.78 -12.03 -10.13
CA CYS A 216 -3.14 -12.67 -8.98
C CYS A 216 -2.88 -14.16 -9.24
N THR A 217 -3.91 -14.89 -9.67
CA THR A 217 -3.80 -16.34 -9.89
C THR A 217 -2.86 -16.71 -11.04
N THR A 218 -2.73 -15.86 -12.07
CA THR A 218 -1.72 -16.08 -13.13
C THR A 218 -0.28 -15.98 -12.62
N GLU A 219 -0.05 -15.24 -11.54
CA GLU A 219 1.27 -15.11 -10.89
C GLU A 219 1.45 -16.05 -9.71
N GLY A 220 0.47 -16.95 -9.44
CA GLY A 220 0.51 -17.86 -8.31
C GLY A 220 0.23 -17.20 -6.96
N LEU A 221 -0.47 -16.07 -6.97
CA LEU A 221 -0.98 -15.37 -5.78
C LEU A 221 -2.51 -15.46 -5.71
N TYR A 222 -3.07 -15.09 -4.57
CA TYR A 222 -4.51 -15.16 -4.32
C TYR A 222 -5.04 -13.82 -3.84
N LEU A 223 -6.21 -13.44 -4.37
CA LEU A 223 -6.99 -12.33 -3.85
C LEU A 223 -7.99 -12.88 -2.82
N LEU A 224 -7.89 -12.45 -1.58
CA LEU A 224 -8.72 -12.90 -0.48
C LEU A 224 -9.56 -11.72 0.05
N LYS A 225 -10.52 -12.04 0.91
CA LYS A 225 -11.46 -11.08 1.50
C LYS A 225 -11.34 -11.12 3.02
#